data_AF-A0A6A6KIE4-F1
#
_entry.id   AF-A0A6A6KIE4-F1
#
_cell.length_a   1.000
_cell.length_b   1.000
_cell.length_c   1.000
_cell.angle_alpha   90.00
_cell.angle_beta   90.00
_cell.angle_gamma   90.00
#
_symmetry.space_group_name_H-M   'P 1'
#
loop_
_entity.id
_entity.type
_entity.pdbx_description
1 polymer ?
#
loop_
_entity_poly.entity_id
_entity_poly.type
_entity_poly.pdbx_seq_one_letter_code
_entity_poly.pdbx_strand_id
1 'polypeptide(L)'
;MMPVKLFDAHCHLQDPRILNKVPQLIATSLDTGIIRFAVNGVCERDWHLVKEMGDLYPSVIPCFGLHPWFISERTSNWFNTLKEFFETTPSAAVGEIGLDKGSRGKKIDFTDQVEVFQQQLELAKELNRPASVHCVRAFGDLLEIMKSMGPFPAGVILHSYLGSAEMVPEFAKLGAYFSFSGFLMSMKVQKAKRMLKAVSSDRILLETDAPDALPNSNLDSLFLVDGDKSTSEGTQTQGENSASSTASPDDYHSHASIDASSPPKETLNHPANIHNVLSYVASLLDVSKEELAELSYRNAVRIFSYKGSKELLAARSAKVAALINENSQENISSLLREIPVDPETFELVARFCHGFELTLSSENVIPLICLANHLDMTESHYNNNLLKKVFNFFEQRVLSSWNETIKAFRSAGNSLQQAARLGLFDAGLESLVEKALANPRYLGDPIKNSTNDDDSGDEEEGYRPNARRRLFVLDWKSEDLATLSLQLYHPIIHSMNQRGVPAEYVAASLCQYAEKWVFSSGIGGDNVSVYKRNSQRDVIETVERLLPHEKGLIPCSFLFKMLKFAISLESSNDCRNGFENRIGKQLDQATVKDLLIPSQGHTKEMQYDIECGGGF
;
A
#
# COMPACT_ATOMS: atom_id res chain seq x y z
N MET A 1 3.61 -4.23 -15.30
CA MET A 1 2.42 -5.03 -14.94
C MET A 1 2.43 -5.12 -13.42
N MET A 2 1.39 -4.66 -12.72
CA MET A 2 1.37 -4.74 -11.25
C MET A 2 1.39 -6.20 -10.81
N PRO A 3 2.07 -6.55 -9.70
CA PRO A 3 2.06 -7.90 -9.18
C PRO A 3 0.62 -8.33 -8.82
N VAL A 4 0.30 -9.59 -9.13
CA VAL A 4 -1.00 -10.20 -8.84
C VAL A 4 -1.16 -10.32 -7.32
N LYS A 5 -2.27 -9.82 -6.77
CA LYS A 5 -2.57 -9.91 -5.33
C LYS A 5 -3.14 -11.27 -4.99
N LEU A 6 -2.54 -11.94 -4.00
CA LEU A 6 -2.99 -13.24 -3.51
C LEU A 6 -3.25 -13.21 -2.01
N PHE A 7 -4.17 -14.08 -1.60
CA PHE A 7 -4.54 -14.35 -0.21
C PHE A 7 -4.37 -15.86 -0.01
N ASP A 8 -3.52 -16.25 0.93
CA ASP A 8 -3.41 -17.65 1.35
C ASP A 8 -4.50 -17.96 2.38
N ALA A 9 -5.56 -18.65 1.95
CA ALA A 9 -6.76 -18.85 2.76
C ALA A 9 -6.59 -19.87 3.90
N HIS A 10 -5.47 -20.61 3.93
CA HIS A 10 -5.16 -21.58 4.96
C HIS A 10 -3.67 -21.95 4.96
N CYS A 11 -2.98 -21.69 6.07
CA CYS A 11 -1.61 -22.17 6.32
C CYS A 11 -1.34 -22.34 7.82
N HIS A 12 -0.21 -22.97 8.16
CA HIS A 12 0.23 -23.28 9.52
C HIS A 12 1.63 -22.70 9.80
N LEU A 13 1.77 -21.37 9.79
CA LEU A 13 3.04 -20.71 10.08
C LEU A 13 3.54 -20.95 11.51
N GLN A 14 2.65 -21.28 12.45
CA GLN A 14 3.00 -21.64 13.81
C GLN A 14 3.61 -23.06 13.94
N ASP A 15 3.63 -23.84 12.87
CA ASP A 15 4.15 -25.20 12.90
C ASP A 15 5.63 -25.22 13.35
N PRO A 16 6.00 -26.04 14.35
CA PRO A 16 7.36 -26.08 14.89
C PRO A 16 8.45 -26.36 13.85
N ARG A 17 8.11 -27.04 12.73
CA ARG A 17 9.06 -27.37 11.65
C ARG A 17 9.56 -26.12 10.91
N ILE A 18 8.80 -25.02 10.95
CA ILE A 18 9.08 -23.78 10.21
C ILE A 18 9.01 -22.50 11.07
N LEU A 19 8.64 -22.59 12.35
CA LEU A 19 8.38 -21.46 13.23
C LEU A 19 9.52 -20.43 13.26
N ASN A 20 10.78 -20.89 13.30
CA ASN A 20 11.96 -20.03 13.32
C ASN A 20 12.23 -19.30 11.99
N LYS A 21 11.54 -19.67 10.91
CA LYS A 21 11.67 -19.09 9.57
C LYS A 21 10.52 -18.16 9.21
N VAL A 22 9.48 -18.06 10.05
CA VAL A 22 8.27 -17.28 9.78
C VAL A 22 8.55 -15.85 9.29
N PRO A 23 9.48 -15.07 9.89
CA PRO A 23 9.78 -13.73 9.39
C PRO A 23 10.24 -13.74 7.93
N GLN A 24 11.11 -14.68 7.54
CA GLN A 24 11.61 -14.82 6.18
C GLN A 24 10.55 -15.36 5.22
N LEU A 25 9.72 -16.31 5.66
CA LEU A 25 8.62 -16.87 4.88
C LEU A 25 7.57 -15.80 4.55
N ILE A 26 7.21 -14.96 5.51
CA ILE A 26 6.26 -13.86 5.31
C ILE A 26 6.87 -12.82 4.36
N ALA A 27 8.13 -12.41 4.56
CA ALA A 27 8.79 -11.43 3.69
C ALA A 27 8.83 -11.92 2.23
N THR A 28 9.27 -13.15 2.00
CA THR A 28 9.33 -13.76 0.65
C THR A 28 7.94 -13.85 0.03
N SER A 29 6.93 -14.23 0.82
CA SER A 29 5.56 -14.32 0.33
C SER A 29 4.99 -12.95 -0.08
N LEU A 30 5.26 -11.90 0.70
CA LEU A 30 4.89 -10.52 0.35
C LEU A 30 5.54 -10.06 -0.96
N ASP A 31 6.83 -10.33 -1.14
CA ASP A 31 7.57 -9.99 -2.37
C ASP A 31 7.01 -10.70 -3.61
N THR A 32 6.36 -11.86 -3.43
CA THR A 32 5.70 -12.60 -4.51
C THR A 32 4.22 -12.22 -4.71
N GLY A 33 3.70 -11.23 -3.98
CA GLY A 33 2.33 -10.72 -4.13
C GLY A 33 1.28 -11.36 -3.21
N ILE A 34 1.69 -12.20 -2.25
CA ILE A 34 0.79 -12.74 -1.22
C ILE A 34 0.71 -11.75 -0.09
N ILE A 35 -0.42 -11.04 0.00
CA ILE A 35 -0.56 -9.90 0.91
C ILE A 35 -1.34 -10.24 2.19
N ARG A 36 -1.93 -11.43 2.27
CA ARG A 36 -2.69 -11.93 3.42
C ARG A 36 -2.55 -13.44 3.59
N PHE A 37 -2.63 -13.91 4.84
CA PHE A 37 -2.58 -15.31 5.27
C PHE A 37 -3.65 -15.53 6.33
N ALA A 38 -4.43 -16.59 6.24
CA ALA A 38 -5.17 -17.12 7.39
C ALA A 38 -4.31 -18.21 8.04
N VAL A 39 -3.79 -17.93 9.23
CA VAL A 39 -2.89 -18.83 9.96
C VAL A 39 -3.71 -19.59 11.00
N ASN A 40 -3.78 -20.91 10.86
CA ASN A 40 -4.68 -21.74 11.67
C ASN A 40 -3.94 -22.45 12.78
N GLY A 41 -4.23 -22.06 14.03
CA GLY A 41 -3.84 -22.81 15.22
C GLY A 41 -4.63 -24.11 15.32
N VAL A 42 -3.98 -25.17 15.76
CA VAL A 42 -4.56 -26.53 15.76
C VAL A 42 -4.75 -27.10 17.16
N CYS A 43 -4.17 -26.48 18.21
CA CYS A 43 -4.31 -26.96 19.59
C CYS A 43 -4.00 -25.86 20.64
N GLU A 44 -4.37 -26.07 21.91
CA GLU A 44 -4.13 -25.11 23.00
C GLU A 44 -2.67 -24.61 23.10
N ARG A 45 -1.70 -25.46 22.69
CA ARG A 45 -0.28 -25.13 22.77
C ARG A 45 0.18 -24.13 21.71
N ASP A 46 -0.55 -23.91 20.63
CA ASP A 46 -0.09 -23.07 19.52
C ASP A 46 -0.91 -21.79 19.29
N TRP A 47 -2.09 -21.66 19.91
CA TRP A 47 -2.94 -20.48 19.76
C TRP A 47 -2.25 -19.18 20.16
N HIS A 48 -1.39 -19.19 21.18
CA HIS A 48 -0.63 -18.01 21.58
C HIS A 48 0.36 -17.55 20.50
N LEU A 49 0.99 -18.48 19.78
CA LEU A 49 1.89 -18.18 18.66
C LEU A 49 1.11 -17.56 17.50
N VAL A 50 -0.05 -18.12 17.18
CA VAL A 50 -0.92 -17.60 16.11
C VAL A 50 -1.44 -16.20 16.45
N LYS A 51 -1.82 -15.97 17.72
CA LYS A 51 -2.19 -14.65 18.22
C LYS A 51 -1.02 -13.66 18.06
N GLU A 52 0.17 -14.03 18.53
CA GLU A 52 1.37 -13.20 18.42
C GLU A 52 1.69 -12.87 16.94
N MET A 53 1.55 -13.82 16.02
CA MET A 53 1.70 -13.56 14.58
C MET A 53 0.67 -12.57 14.05
N GLY A 54 -0.59 -12.66 14.48
CA GLY A 54 -1.63 -11.69 14.12
C GLY A 54 -1.37 -10.29 14.68
N ASP A 55 -0.73 -10.20 15.85
CA ASP A 55 -0.31 -8.94 16.46
C ASP A 55 0.94 -8.35 15.76
N LEU A 56 1.87 -9.20 15.30
CA LEU A 56 3.14 -8.80 14.68
C LEU A 56 3.06 -8.56 13.17
N TYR A 57 2.16 -9.22 12.44
CA TYR A 57 2.08 -9.17 10.98
C TYR A 57 0.67 -8.82 10.49
N PRO A 58 0.44 -7.71 9.74
CA PRO A 58 -0.91 -7.26 9.37
C PRO A 58 -1.50 -8.11 8.24
N SER A 59 -0.62 -8.85 7.58
CA SER A 59 -0.95 -9.84 6.59
C SER A 59 -1.55 -11.09 7.25
N VAL A 60 -1.35 -11.33 8.54
CA VAL A 60 -1.87 -12.52 9.22
C VAL A 60 -3.26 -12.25 9.81
N ILE A 61 -4.19 -13.13 9.46
CA ILE A 61 -5.47 -13.29 10.14
C ILE A 61 -5.35 -14.53 11.03
N PRO A 62 -5.39 -14.37 12.36
CA PRO A 62 -5.30 -15.50 13.27
C PRO A 62 -6.58 -16.34 13.18
N CYS A 63 -6.45 -17.65 13.19
CA CYS A 63 -7.56 -18.57 13.40
C CYS A 63 -7.27 -19.47 14.60
N PHE A 64 -8.28 -19.68 15.46
CA PHE A 64 -8.17 -20.59 16.60
C PHE A 64 -9.17 -21.74 16.51
N GLY A 65 -8.69 -22.95 16.75
CA GLY A 65 -9.48 -24.16 16.75
C GLY A 65 -8.70 -25.33 17.33
N LEU A 66 -9.45 -26.33 17.82
CA LEU A 66 -8.93 -27.63 18.20
C LEU A 66 -9.19 -28.60 17.05
N HIS A 67 -8.11 -28.94 16.36
CA HIS A 67 -8.11 -29.83 15.21
C HIS A 67 -8.32 -31.30 15.66
N PRO A 68 -9.01 -32.16 14.87
CA PRO A 68 -9.33 -33.54 15.25
C PRO A 68 -8.15 -34.38 15.73
N TRP A 69 -6.93 -34.13 15.22
CA TRP A 69 -5.73 -34.89 15.62
C TRP A 69 -5.29 -34.65 17.07
N PHE A 70 -5.59 -33.48 17.64
CA PHE A 70 -5.09 -33.06 18.95
C PHE A 70 -6.15 -33.14 20.05
N ILE A 71 -7.34 -33.67 19.73
CA ILE A 71 -8.46 -33.81 20.66
C ILE A 71 -8.07 -34.60 21.91
N SER A 72 -7.27 -35.66 21.78
CA SER A 72 -6.81 -36.45 22.94
C SER A 72 -5.88 -35.69 23.89
N GLU A 73 -5.31 -34.56 23.45
CA GLU A 73 -4.35 -33.77 24.21
C GLU A 73 -4.97 -32.55 24.89
N ARG A 74 -6.28 -32.33 24.69
CA ARG A 74 -7.01 -31.19 25.25
C ARG A 74 -7.07 -31.24 26.77
N THR A 75 -6.95 -30.08 27.41
CA THR A 75 -7.19 -29.93 28.84
C THR A 75 -8.69 -30.01 29.14
N SER A 76 -9.08 -30.18 30.40
CA SER A 76 -10.50 -30.09 30.78
C SER A 76 -11.11 -28.70 30.58
N ASN A 77 -10.28 -27.65 30.45
CA ASN A 77 -10.71 -26.26 30.30
C ASN A 77 -10.51 -25.71 28.87
N TRP A 78 -10.22 -26.58 27.90
CA TRP A 78 -9.86 -26.20 26.53
C TRP A 78 -10.87 -25.25 25.88
N PHE A 79 -12.17 -25.50 26.08
CA PHE A 79 -13.23 -24.72 25.42
C PHE A 79 -13.38 -23.31 26.00
N ASN A 80 -13.22 -23.16 27.32
CA ASN A 80 -13.20 -21.82 27.94
C ASN A 80 -11.95 -21.05 27.52
N THR A 81 -10.80 -21.73 27.48
CA THR A 81 -9.55 -21.15 26.98
C THR A 81 -9.72 -20.65 25.54
N LEU A 82 -10.34 -21.45 24.66
CA LEU A 82 -10.65 -21.05 23.29
C LEU A 82 -11.55 -19.78 23.24
N LYS A 83 -12.57 -19.68 24.10
CA LYS A 83 -13.42 -18.49 24.19
C LYS A 83 -12.63 -17.25 24.61
N GLU A 84 -11.74 -17.36 25.59
CA GLU A 84 -10.86 -16.26 26.04
C GLU A 84 -9.96 -15.75 24.90
N PHE A 85 -9.46 -16.64 24.04
CA PHE A 85 -8.70 -16.24 22.85
C PHE A 85 -9.53 -15.40 21.86
N PHE A 86 -10.81 -15.74 21.66
CA PHE A 86 -11.71 -14.98 20.79
C PHE A 86 -12.15 -13.63 21.38
N GLU A 87 -12.23 -13.52 22.70
CA GLU A 87 -12.47 -12.27 23.42
C GLU A 87 -11.27 -11.32 23.31
N THR A 88 -10.06 -11.85 23.52
CA THR A 88 -8.82 -11.06 23.45
C THR A 88 -8.35 -10.80 22.03
N THR A 89 -8.87 -11.53 21.05
CA THR A 89 -8.53 -11.38 19.62
C THR A 89 -9.79 -11.31 18.75
N PRO A 90 -10.48 -10.16 18.71
CA PRO A 90 -11.76 -10.05 17.98
C PRO A 90 -11.64 -10.26 16.47
N SER A 91 -10.46 -9.99 15.90
CA SER A 91 -10.15 -10.20 14.48
C SER A 91 -9.89 -11.66 14.09
N ALA A 92 -9.90 -12.60 15.04
CA ALA A 92 -9.61 -14.00 14.77
C ALA A 92 -10.81 -14.77 14.21
N ALA A 93 -10.57 -15.64 13.22
CA ALA A 93 -11.58 -16.56 12.69
C ALA A 93 -11.58 -17.91 13.44
N VAL A 94 -12.61 -18.73 13.26
CA VAL A 94 -12.63 -20.08 13.83
C VAL A 94 -11.86 -21.02 12.91
N GLY A 95 -10.94 -21.83 13.45
CA GLY A 95 -10.17 -22.79 12.66
C GLY A 95 -8.77 -23.02 13.20
N GLU A 96 -8.18 -24.19 13.04
CA GLU A 96 -8.71 -25.31 12.26
C GLU A 96 -9.56 -26.25 13.13
N ILE A 97 -10.77 -26.59 12.67
CA ILE A 97 -11.70 -27.53 13.33
C ILE A 97 -12.16 -28.58 12.32
N GLY A 98 -12.68 -29.74 12.72
CA GLY A 98 -13.27 -30.65 11.73
C GLY A 98 -13.21 -32.14 12.08
N LEU A 99 -13.20 -32.96 11.03
CA LEU A 99 -13.33 -34.42 11.11
C LEU A 99 -12.29 -35.14 10.24
N ASP A 100 -11.62 -36.15 10.80
CA ASP A 100 -10.61 -36.94 10.10
C ASP A 100 -10.79 -38.44 10.39
N LYS A 101 -11.12 -39.20 9.33
CA LYS A 101 -11.13 -40.68 9.30
C LYS A 101 -9.92 -41.27 8.56
N GLY A 102 -8.91 -40.45 8.29
CA GLY A 102 -7.61 -40.80 7.76
C GLY A 102 -6.70 -41.51 8.76
N SER A 103 -5.42 -41.64 8.43
CA SER A 103 -4.47 -42.47 9.19
C SER A 103 -4.16 -41.92 10.59
N ARG A 104 -4.13 -40.59 10.76
CA ARG A 104 -3.94 -39.91 12.05
C ARG A 104 -5.26 -39.79 12.80
N GLY A 105 -6.31 -39.29 12.15
CA GLY A 105 -7.61 -39.07 12.79
C GLY A 105 -8.27 -40.34 13.31
N LYS A 106 -8.12 -41.49 12.63
CA LYS A 106 -8.67 -42.78 13.12
C LYS A 106 -8.13 -43.26 14.48
N LYS A 107 -7.08 -42.62 15.01
CA LYS A 107 -6.54 -42.90 16.36
C LYS A 107 -7.37 -42.23 17.46
N ILE A 108 -8.20 -41.26 17.08
CA ILE A 108 -9.09 -40.51 17.96
C ILE A 108 -10.50 -41.06 17.77
N ASP A 109 -11.22 -41.24 18.87
CA ASP A 109 -12.61 -41.70 18.81
C ASP A 109 -13.46 -40.75 17.96
N PHE A 110 -14.19 -41.30 16.99
CA PHE A 110 -14.92 -40.47 16.03
C PHE A 110 -16.10 -39.74 16.67
N THR A 111 -16.72 -40.31 17.71
CA THR A 111 -17.77 -39.62 18.46
C THR A 111 -17.20 -38.40 19.20
N ASP A 112 -16.00 -38.53 19.79
CA ASP A 112 -15.28 -37.40 20.40
C ASP A 112 -14.92 -36.31 19.37
N GLN A 113 -14.50 -36.70 18.16
CA GLN A 113 -14.29 -35.74 17.06
C GLN A 113 -15.57 -34.96 16.72
N VAL A 114 -16.71 -35.66 16.59
CA VAL A 114 -18.00 -35.03 16.27
C VAL A 114 -18.44 -34.08 17.36
N GLU A 115 -18.35 -34.48 18.63
CA GLU A 115 -18.76 -33.64 19.77
C GLU A 115 -17.93 -32.33 19.82
N VAL A 116 -16.60 -32.44 19.76
CA VAL A 116 -15.70 -31.28 19.77
C VAL A 116 -15.90 -30.39 18.54
N PHE A 117 -16.10 -30.98 17.37
CA PHE A 117 -16.37 -30.22 16.16
C PHE A 117 -17.69 -29.43 16.26
N GLN A 118 -18.76 -30.05 16.74
CA GLN A 118 -20.06 -29.38 16.92
C GLN A 118 -19.98 -28.22 17.91
N GLN A 119 -19.27 -28.37 19.04
CA GLN A 119 -19.09 -27.28 20.01
C GLN A 119 -18.41 -26.05 19.38
N GLN A 120 -17.37 -26.27 18.57
CA GLN A 120 -16.64 -25.18 17.92
C GLN A 120 -17.41 -24.57 16.74
N LEU A 121 -18.19 -25.39 16.02
CA LEU A 121 -19.04 -24.90 14.94
C LEU A 121 -20.22 -24.06 15.46
N GLU A 122 -20.77 -24.40 16.63
CA GLU A 122 -21.76 -23.56 17.31
C GLU A 122 -21.14 -22.26 17.81
N LEU A 123 -19.91 -22.31 18.37
CA LEU A 123 -19.17 -21.10 18.76
C LEU A 123 -18.95 -20.16 17.55
N ALA A 124 -18.64 -20.68 16.37
CA ALA A 124 -18.51 -19.88 15.15
C ALA A 124 -19.81 -19.12 14.81
N LYS A 125 -20.97 -19.76 15.01
CA LYS A 125 -22.29 -19.14 14.83
C LYS A 125 -22.55 -18.07 15.88
N GLU A 126 -22.29 -18.36 17.15
CA GLU A 126 -22.45 -17.40 18.25
C GLU A 126 -21.62 -16.13 18.01
N LEU A 127 -20.38 -16.29 17.53
CA LEU A 127 -19.48 -15.19 17.21
C LEU A 127 -19.78 -14.50 15.87
N ASN A 128 -20.62 -15.10 15.02
CA ASN A 128 -20.86 -14.70 13.63
C ASN A 128 -19.55 -14.56 12.82
N ARG A 129 -18.67 -15.58 12.91
CA ARG A 129 -17.35 -15.63 12.26
C ARG A 129 -17.25 -16.84 11.32
N PRO A 130 -16.46 -16.76 10.24
CA PRO A 130 -16.21 -17.91 9.38
C PRO A 130 -15.45 -19.00 10.13
N ALA A 131 -15.69 -20.26 9.75
CA ALA A 131 -14.97 -21.43 10.26
C ALA A 131 -14.15 -22.11 9.16
N SER A 132 -12.85 -22.29 9.38
CA SER A 132 -11.98 -23.14 8.55
C SER A 132 -12.07 -24.60 9.01
N VAL A 133 -12.57 -25.45 8.10
CA VAL A 133 -12.99 -26.82 8.41
C VAL A 133 -12.13 -27.84 7.68
N HIS A 134 -11.45 -28.66 8.47
CA HIS A 134 -10.77 -29.88 8.07
C HIS A 134 -11.77 -30.99 7.76
N CYS A 135 -11.57 -31.70 6.64
CA CYS A 135 -12.34 -32.90 6.37
C CYS A 135 -11.58 -33.94 5.56
N VAL A 136 -11.23 -35.06 6.19
CA VAL A 136 -10.58 -36.19 5.53
C VAL A 136 -11.45 -37.43 5.66
N ARG A 137 -11.94 -37.93 4.52
CA ARG A 137 -12.77 -39.16 4.42
C ARG A 137 -14.07 -39.13 5.25
N ALA A 138 -14.55 -37.95 5.62
CA ALA A 138 -15.74 -37.74 6.45
C ALA A 138 -16.75 -36.74 5.85
N PHE A 139 -16.70 -36.48 4.54
CA PHE A 139 -17.56 -35.47 3.89
C PHE A 139 -19.06 -35.74 4.02
N GLY A 140 -19.48 -37.01 4.08
CA GLY A 140 -20.87 -37.37 4.32
C GLY A 140 -21.32 -36.96 5.73
N ASP A 141 -20.55 -37.36 6.74
CA ASP A 141 -20.81 -36.99 8.14
C ASP A 141 -20.79 -35.47 8.32
N LEU A 142 -19.81 -34.78 7.71
CA LEU A 142 -19.71 -33.33 7.73
C LEU A 142 -20.97 -32.67 7.14
N LEU A 143 -21.46 -33.16 6.00
CA LEU A 143 -22.66 -32.61 5.37
C LEU A 143 -23.89 -32.78 6.25
N GLU A 144 -24.05 -33.93 6.89
CA GLU A 144 -25.16 -34.20 7.82
C GLU A 144 -25.11 -33.25 9.03
N ILE A 145 -23.94 -33.09 9.64
CA ILE A 145 -23.74 -32.16 10.77
C ILE A 145 -24.05 -30.73 10.34
N MET A 146 -23.49 -30.26 9.22
CA MET A 146 -23.74 -28.92 8.71
C MET A 146 -25.22 -28.69 8.35
N LYS A 147 -25.94 -29.69 7.83
CA LYS A 147 -27.39 -29.60 7.58
C LYS A 147 -28.19 -29.48 8.89
N SER A 148 -27.76 -30.18 9.94
CA SER A 148 -28.45 -30.14 11.23
C SER A 148 -28.26 -28.82 12.00
N MET A 149 -27.13 -28.15 11.78
CA MET A 149 -26.74 -26.95 12.55
C MET A 149 -26.84 -25.63 11.77
N GLY A 150 -26.81 -25.71 10.43
CA GLY A 150 -26.78 -24.56 9.54
C GLY A 150 -28.16 -23.90 9.32
N PRO A 151 -28.23 -22.86 8.46
CA PRO A 151 -27.15 -22.38 7.59
C PRO A 151 -26.08 -21.57 8.33
N PHE A 152 -24.92 -21.38 7.68
CA PHE A 152 -23.78 -20.61 8.20
C PHE A 152 -23.58 -19.32 7.39
N PRO A 153 -24.30 -18.23 7.69
CA PRO A 153 -24.25 -17.00 6.90
C PRO A 153 -22.88 -16.30 6.94
N ALA A 154 -22.11 -16.48 8.03
CA ALA A 154 -20.74 -16.00 8.14
C ALA A 154 -19.73 -16.78 7.26
N GLY A 155 -20.14 -17.94 6.76
CA GLY A 155 -19.36 -18.80 5.87
C GLY A 155 -18.64 -19.95 6.59
N VAL A 156 -18.38 -21.01 5.83
CA VAL A 156 -17.54 -22.15 6.25
C VAL A 156 -16.54 -22.40 5.14
N ILE A 157 -15.25 -22.37 5.43
CA ILE A 157 -14.19 -22.69 4.46
C ILE A 157 -13.95 -24.19 4.57
N LEU A 158 -14.37 -24.94 3.57
CA LEU A 158 -13.95 -26.33 3.43
C LEU A 158 -12.53 -26.31 2.87
N HIS A 159 -11.56 -26.42 3.77
CA HIS A 159 -10.17 -26.30 3.41
C HIS A 159 -9.68 -27.54 2.67
N SER A 160 -8.76 -27.33 1.74
CA SER A 160 -8.15 -28.31 0.86
C SER A 160 -9.18 -29.31 0.32
N TYR A 161 -10.25 -28.80 -0.30
CA TYR A 161 -11.40 -29.61 -0.65
C TYR A 161 -11.07 -30.66 -1.72
N LEU A 162 -11.16 -31.94 -1.32
CA LEU A 162 -10.96 -33.11 -2.20
C LEU A 162 -12.21 -33.99 -2.33
N GLY A 163 -13.37 -33.46 -1.91
CA GLY A 163 -14.67 -34.12 -1.98
C GLY A 163 -15.17 -34.29 -3.42
N SER A 164 -16.40 -34.82 -3.56
CA SER A 164 -17.01 -35.03 -4.87
C SER A 164 -17.67 -33.76 -5.39
N ALA A 165 -17.86 -33.69 -6.72
CA ALA A 165 -18.53 -32.56 -7.37
C ALA A 165 -20.01 -32.47 -6.95
N GLU A 166 -20.64 -33.61 -6.67
CA GLU A 166 -22.06 -33.73 -6.32
C GLU A 166 -22.39 -33.12 -4.95
N MET A 167 -21.42 -33.08 -4.03
CA MET A 167 -21.61 -32.48 -2.70
C MET A 167 -21.45 -30.95 -2.70
N VAL A 168 -20.78 -30.37 -3.70
CA VAL A 168 -20.48 -28.94 -3.76
C VAL A 168 -21.76 -28.07 -3.67
N PRO A 169 -22.84 -28.33 -4.43
CA PRO A 169 -24.05 -27.52 -4.33
C PRO A 169 -24.72 -27.62 -2.96
N GLU A 170 -24.64 -28.78 -2.30
CA GLU A 170 -25.24 -29.00 -0.99
C GLU A 170 -24.49 -28.24 0.11
N PHE A 171 -23.16 -28.25 0.07
CA PHE A 171 -22.34 -27.43 0.96
C PHE A 171 -22.50 -25.93 0.68
N ALA A 172 -22.56 -25.53 -0.59
CA ALA A 172 -22.72 -24.12 -0.96
C ALA A 172 -24.02 -23.51 -0.43
N LYS A 173 -25.13 -24.26 -0.42
CA LYS A 173 -26.41 -23.85 0.19
C LYS A 173 -26.29 -23.55 1.68
N LEU A 174 -25.36 -24.19 2.36
CA LEU A 174 -25.12 -24.03 3.80
C LEU A 174 -24.12 -22.90 4.10
N GLY A 175 -23.58 -22.22 3.09
CA GLY A 175 -22.63 -21.13 3.24
C GLY A 175 -21.17 -21.49 2.93
N ALA A 176 -20.91 -22.68 2.39
CA ALA A 176 -19.53 -23.12 2.16
C ALA A 176 -18.78 -22.31 1.08
N TYR A 177 -17.50 -22.08 1.34
CA TYR A 177 -16.45 -21.72 0.40
C TYR A 177 -15.49 -22.90 0.28
N PHE A 178 -14.78 -22.99 -0.84
CA PHE A 178 -13.92 -24.13 -1.16
C PHE A 178 -12.54 -23.60 -1.50
N SER A 179 -11.55 -23.96 -0.68
CA SER A 179 -10.15 -23.69 -0.99
C SER A 179 -9.44 -24.92 -1.55
N PHE A 180 -8.40 -24.64 -2.33
CA PHE A 180 -7.63 -25.64 -3.03
C PHE A 180 -6.15 -25.43 -2.74
N SER A 181 -5.48 -26.52 -2.35
CA SER A 181 -4.05 -26.60 -2.04
C SER A 181 -3.29 -27.44 -3.07
N GLY A 182 -1.99 -27.63 -2.85
CA GLY A 182 -1.16 -28.53 -3.69
C GLY A 182 -1.64 -29.99 -3.69
N PHE A 183 -2.41 -30.44 -2.69
CA PHE A 183 -2.98 -31.79 -2.69
C PHE A 183 -3.94 -32.05 -3.85
N LEU A 184 -4.59 -31.00 -4.38
CA LEU A 184 -5.45 -31.12 -5.56
C LEU A 184 -4.70 -31.69 -6.77
N MET A 185 -3.39 -31.41 -6.89
CA MET A 185 -2.55 -31.84 -8.00
C MET A 185 -2.29 -33.36 -8.01
N SER A 186 -2.53 -34.03 -6.88
CA SER A 186 -2.50 -35.49 -6.79
C SER A 186 -3.84 -36.14 -7.19
N MET A 187 -4.90 -35.35 -7.36
CA MET A 187 -6.19 -35.85 -7.82
C MET A 187 -6.16 -36.11 -9.33
N LYS A 188 -6.87 -37.17 -9.79
CA LYS A 188 -7.09 -37.40 -11.22
C LYS A 188 -7.68 -36.13 -11.88
N VAL A 189 -7.01 -35.63 -12.91
CA VAL A 189 -7.33 -34.36 -13.60
C VAL A 189 -8.82 -34.23 -13.95
N GLN A 190 -9.44 -35.27 -14.52
CA GLN A 190 -10.87 -35.23 -14.88
C GLN A 190 -11.80 -35.07 -13.66
N LYS A 191 -11.44 -35.69 -12.53
CA LYS A 191 -12.19 -35.54 -11.27
C LYS A 191 -12.01 -34.14 -10.71
N ALA A 192 -10.78 -33.62 -10.69
CA ALA A 192 -10.47 -32.27 -10.24
C ALA A 192 -11.21 -31.21 -11.07
N LYS A 193 -11.14 -31.30 -12.41
CA LYS A 193 -11.85 -30.41 -13.34
C LYS A 193 -13.36 -30.44 -13.13
N ARG A 194 -13.95 -31.63 -12.96
CA ARG A 194 -15.40 -31.77 -12.70
C ARG A 194 -15.80 -31.16 -11.36
N MET A 195 -15.01 -31.34 -10.31
CA MET A 195 -15.24 -30.76 -8.99
C MET A 195 -15.13 -29.25 -9.02
N LEU A 196 -14.05 -28.70 -9.60
CA LEU A 196 -13.83 -27.25 -9.70
C LEU A 196 -14.96 -26.56 -10.47
N LYS A 197 -15.42 -27.15 -11.58
CA LYS A 197 -16.54 -26.60 -12.37
C LYS A 197 -17.90 -26.63 -11.64
N ALA A 198 -18.03 -27.42 -10.58
CA ALA A 198 -19.24 -27.41 -9.75
C ALA A 198 -19.23 -26.28 -8.71
N VAL A 199 -18.06 -25.70 -8.41
CA VAL A 199 -17.94 -24.59 -7.46
C VAL A 199 -18.29 -23.29 -8.14
N SER A 200 -19.21 -22.53 -7.52
CA SER A 200 -19.53 -21.18 -7.99
C SER A 200 -18.31 -20.27 -7.86
N SER A 201 -18.09 -19.41 -8.84
CA SER A 201 -16.88 -18.59 -8.91
C SER A 201 -16.76 -17.61 -7.73
N ASP A 202 -17.86 -17.20 -7.10
CA ASP A 202 -17.86 -16.38 -5.88
C ASP A 202 -17.50 -17.14 -4.58
N ARG A 203 -17.12 -18.42 -4.69
CA ARG A 203 -16.82 -19.32 -3.55
C ARG A 203 -15.48 -20.04 -3.65
N ILE A 204 -14.71 -19.76 -4.70
CA ILE A 204 -13.37 -20.33 -4.90
C ILE A 204 -12.36 -19.54 -4.07
N LEU A 205 -11.53 -20.26 -3.34
CA LEU A 205 -10.37 -19.75 -2.60
C LEU A 205 -9.12 -20.55 -3.00
N LEU A 206 -7.94 -19.98 -2.76
CA LEU A 206 -6.65 -20.65 -2.94
C LEU A 206 -5.90 -20.64 -1.62
N GLU A 207 -5.11 -21.68 -1.39
CA GLU A 207 -4.30 -21.81 -0.17
C GLU A 207 -3.03 -22.62 -0.45
N THR A 208 -2.11 -22.60 0.50
CA THR A 208 -0.93 -23.48 0.44
C THR A 208 -0.99 -24.67 1.34
N ASP A 209 -1.67 -24.57 2.49
CA ASP A 209 -1.57 -25.55 3.58
C ASP A 209 -0.11 -25.77 4.04
N ALA A 210 0.76 -24.76 3.82
CA ALA A 210 2.17 -24.81 4.20
C ALA A 210 2.31 -24.95 5.73
N PRO A 211 3.25 -25.77 6.24
CA PRO A 211 4.37 -26.39 5.53
C PRO A 211 4.07 -27.72 4.83
N ASP A 212 2.82 -28.20 4.84
CA ASP A 212 2.40 -29.41 4.15
C ASP A 212 1.90 -29.10 2.72
N ALA A 213 1.26 -30.07 2.05
CA ALA A 213 0.68 -29.94 0.71
C ALA A 213 1.61 -29.35 -0.38
N LEU A 214 2.90 -29.70 -0.37
CA LEU A 214 3.86 -29.28 -1.41
C LEU A 214 3.31 -29.57 -2.82
N PRO A 215 3.16 -28.54 -3.69
CA PRO A 215 2.65 -28.74 -5.04
C PRO A 215 3.49 -29.70 -5.87
N ASN A 216 2.84 -30.56 -6.64
CA ASN A 216 3.50 -31.45 -7.59
C ASN A 216 3.88 -30.69 -8.88
N SER A 217 4.90 -29.85 -8.77
CA SER A 217 5.45 -29.02 -9.86
C SER A 217 6.93 -29.33 -10.10
N ASN A 218 7.50 -28.76 -11.17
CA ASN A 218 8.95 -28.81 -11.40
C ASN A 218 9.71 -28.20 -10.20
N LEU A 219 10.81 -28.83 -9.78
CA LEU A 219 11.60 -28.35 -8.63
C LEU A 219 12.03 -26.88 -8.77
N ASP A 220 12.40 -26.46 -9.97
CA ASP A 220 12.87 -25.09 -10.26
C ASP A 220 11.78 -24.02 -10.06
N SER A 221 10.50 -24.40 -10.01
CA SER A 221 9.38 -23.49 -9.77
C SER A 221 8.85 -23.54 -8.33
N LEU A 222 9.48 -24.32 -7.45
CA LEU A 222 9.09 -24.47 -6.06
C LEU A 222 10.01 -23.66 -5.14
N PHE A 223 9.39 -22.94 -4.21
CA PHE A 223 10.03 -22.40 -3.03
C PHE A 223 10.08 -23.50 -1.98
N LEU A 224 11.27 -24.01 -1.70
CA LEU A 224 11.47 -25.10 -0.74
C LEU A 224 11.88 -24.55 0.62
N VAL A 225 11.37 -25.15 1.69
CA VAL A 225 11.80 -24.86 3.06
C VAL A 225 12.51 -26.08 3.61
N ASP A 226 13.76 -25.90 4.03
CA ASP A 226 14.46 -26.95 4.78
C ASP A 226 13.79 -27.12 6.16
N GLY A 227 13.41 -28.33 6.54
CA GLY A 227 12.90 -28.58 7.89
C GLY A 227 13.97 -28.37 8.97
N ASP A 228 13.56 -27.95 10.17
CA ASP A 228 14.47 -27.87 11.30
C ASP A 228 14.78 -29.26 11.88
N LYS A 229 16.01 -29.73 11.68
CA LYS A 229 16.44 -31.12 12.03
C LYS A 229 16.40 -31.43 13.52
N SER A 230 16.30 -30.42 14.37
CA SER A 230 16.22 -30.54 15.83
C SER A 230 14.86 -31.03 16.34
N THR A 231 13.82 -31.02 15.49
CA THR A 231 12.44 -31.39 15.88
C THR A 231 12.05 -32.83 15.50
N SER A 232 12.97 -33.60 14.91
CA SER A 232 12.74 -34.98 14.46
C SER A 232 13.01 -36.07 15.52
N GLU A 233 12.99 -35.73 16.81
CA GLU A 233 12.98 -36.74 17.88
C GLU A 233 11.55 -37.13 18.23
N GLY A 234 11.05 -38.17 17.55
CA GLY A 234 9.74 -38.71 17.87
C GLY A 234 9.23 -39.88 17.03
N THR A 235 10.03 -40.53 16.18
CA THR A 235 9.64 -41.85 15.61
C THR A 235 10.86 -42.64 15.10
N GLN A 236 11.71 -43.15 15.99
CA GLN A 236 12.58 -44.28 15.67
C GLN A 236 11.95 -45.57 16.21
N THR A 237 11.18 -46.26 15.38
CA THR A 237 10.84 -47.67 15.63
C THR A 237 12.08 -48.50 15.32
N GLN A 238 12.63 -49.11 16.37
CA GLN A 238 13.69 -50.11 16.29
C GLN A 238 13.27 -51.25 15.35
N GLY A 239 14.12 -51.54 14.37
CA GLY A 239 13.98 -52.70 13.50
C GLY A 239 14.41 -53.96 14.24
N GLU A 240 13.50 -54.91 14.37
CA GLU A 240 13.84 -56.28 14.73
C GLU A 240 14.08 -57.10 13.46
N ASN A 241 15.28 -57.67 13.38
CA ASN A 241 15.69 -58.66 12.41
C ASN A 241 14.98 -59.99 12.66
N SER A 242 14.26 -60.52 11.67
CA SER A 242 14.13 -61.97 11.51
C SER A 242 13.93 -62.34 10.05
N ALA A 243 14.92 -63.02 9.50
CA ALA A 243 14.88 -63.65 8.19
C ALA A 243 14.05 -64.95 8.26
N SER A 244 13.15 -65.17 7.31
CA SER A 244 12.91 -66.50 6.76
C SER A 244 12.32 -66.41 5.35
N SER A 245 13.06 -67.00 4.42
CA SER A 245 12.84 -67.15 2.99
C SER A 245 11.86 -68.26 2.64
N THR A 246 10.99 -68.03 1.65
CA THR A 246 10.54 -68.95 0.57
C THR A 246 9.61 -68.11 -0.37
N ALA A 247 10.05 -67.57 -1.52
CA ALA A 247 10.24 -68.22 -2.84
C ALA A 247 8.95 -68.93 -3.33
N SER A 248 8.25 -68.63 -4.44
CA SER A 248 8.51 -67.91 -5.72
C SER A 248 7.15 -67.76 -6.48
N PRO A 249 7.10 -67.49 -7.81
CA PRO A 249 7.43 -66.26 -8.54
C PRO A 249 6.28 -65.81 -9.49
N ASP A 250 6.33 -64.56 -9.97
CA ASP A 250 6.03 -64.26 -11.37
C ASP A 250 6.75 -62.95 -11.76
N ASP A 251 7.75 -63.13 -12.62
CA ASP A 251 8.60 -62.10 -13.21
C ASP A 251 7.83 -61.26 -14.22
N TYR A 252 8.13 -59.96 -14.27
CA TYR A 252 8.63 -59.31 -15.49
C TYR A 252 9.38 -58.03 -15.09
N HIS A 253 10.71 -58.13 -15.05
CA HIS A 253 11.62 -57.00 -14.98
C HIS A 253 11.57 -56.18 -16.27
N SER A 254 11.48 -54.86 -16.13
CA SER A 254 12.19 -53.94 -17.01
C SER A 254 12.85 -52.84 -16.17
N HIS A 255 14.18 -52.75 -16.29
CA HIS A 255 15.00 -51.69 -15.73
C HIS A 255 14.69 -50.35 -16.41
N ALA A 256 14.36 -49.32 -15.63
CA ALA A 256 14.52 -47.92 -16.06
C ALA A 256 14.72 -47.02 -14.83
N SER A 257 15.92 -46.42 -14.79
CA SER A 257 16.31 -45.13 -14.19
C SER A 257 15.64 -44.68 -12.87
N ILE A 258 16.46 -44.58 -11.83
CA ILE A 258 16.22 -43.72 -10.66
C ILE A 258 16.06 -42.30 -11.18
N ASP A 259 14.81 -41.82 -11.20
CA ASP A 259 14.47 -40.47 -11.64
C ASP A 259 14.75 -39.49 -10.49
N ALA A 260 15.61 -38.50 -10.76
CA ALA A 260 16.05 -37.48 -9.80
C ALA A 260 15.00 -36.37 -9.59
N SER A 261 13.71 -36.72 -9.66
CA SER A 261 12.57 -35.80 -9.75
C SER A 261 11.68 -35.77 -8.50
N SER A 262 12.07 -36.46 -7.43
CA SER A 262 11.35 -36.44 -6.15
C SER A 262 12.08 -35.58 -5.11
N PRO A 263 11.42 -34.60 -4.48
CA PRO A 263 12.04 -33.84 -3.41
C PRO A 263 12.41 -34.78 -2.24
N PRO A 264 13.55 -34.56 -1.56
CA PRO A 264 13.94 -35.38 -0.42
C PRO A 264 12.85 -35.39 0.66
N LYS A 265 12.78 -36.47 1.45
CA LYS A 265 11.73 -36.74 2.47
C LYS A 265 11.53 -35.66 3.55
N GLU A 266 12.34 -34.60 3.56
CA GLU A 266 12.32 -33.50 4.54
C GLU A 266 11.97 -32.13 3.91
N THR A 267 11.53 -32.10 2.65
CA THR A 267 11.22 -30.84 1.98
C THR A 267 9.83 -30.33 2.33
N LEU A 268 9.77 -29.16 2.96
CA LEU A 268 8.53 -28.52 3.39
C LEU A 268 8.07 -27.48 2.36
N ASN A 269 6.77 -27.25 2.34
CA ASN A 269 6.12 -26.27 1.48
C ASN A 269 6.30 -24.84 2.01
N HIS A 270 6.32 -23.88 1.08
CA HIS A 270 6.41 -22.44 1.35
C HIS A 270 5.11 -21.74 0.89
N PRO A 271 4.60 -20.71 1.58
CA PRO A 271 3.38 -20.02 1.15
C PRO A 271 3.45 -19.39 -0.27
N ALA A 272 4.62 -18.89 -0.68
CA ALA A 272 4.93 -18.53 -2.09
C ALA A 272 4.55 -19.59 -3.15
N ASN A 273 4.45 -20.87 -2.79
CA ASN A 273 4.03 -21.91 -3.73
C ASN A 273 2.54 -21.86 -4.12
N ILE A 274 1.74 -20.97 -3.52
CA ILE A 274 0.36 -20.70 -3.96
C ILE A 274 0.28 -20.33 -5.45
N HIS A 275 1.36 -19.78 -6.04
CA HIS A 275 1.44 -19.48 -7.48
C HIS A 275 1.38 -20.74 -8.35
N ASN A 276 1.89 -21.87 -7.86
CA ASN A 276 1.78 -23.16 -8.53
C ASN A 276 0.33 -23.66 -8.49
N VAL A 277 -0.32 -23.51 -7.33
CA VAL A 277 -1.73 -23.85 -7.15
C VAL A 277 -2.63 -22.99 -8.04
N LEU A 278 -2.41 -21.66 -8.06
CA LEU A 278 -3.09 -20.71 -8.94
C LEU A 278 -2.99 -21.14 -10.40
N SER A 279 -1.78 -21.44 -10.86
CA SER A 279 -1.53 -21.83 -12.25
C SER A 279 -2.26 -23.13 -12.61
N TYR A 280 -2.23 -24.10 -11.71
CA TYR A 280 -2.91 -25.38 -11.91
C TYR A 280 -4.44 -25.23 -11.93
N VAL A 281 -5.03 -24.54 -10.95
CA VAL A 281 -6.49 -24.34 -10.87
C VAL A 281 -6.99 -23.51 -12.05
N ALA A 282 -6.28 -22.45 -12.45
CA ALA A 282 -6.61 -21.65 -13.63
C ALA A 282 -6.67 -22.52 -14.90
N SER A 283 -5.69 -23.42 -15.07
CA SER A 283 -5.65 -24.34 -16.22
C SER A 283 -6.84 -25.30 -16.26
N LEU A 284 -7.34 -25.76 -15.11
CA LEU A 284 -8.48 -26.68 -15.04
C LEU A 284 -9.82 -25.98 -15.29
N LEU A 285 -9.93 -24.72 -14.85
CA LEU A 285 -11.11 -23.88 -15.05
C LEU A 285 -11.17 -23.23 -16.43
N ASP A 286 -10.10 -23.30 -17.22
CA ASP A 286 -9.97 -22.66 -18.53
C ASP A 286 -10.07 -21.10 -18.42
N VAL A 287 -9.47 -20.52 -17.36
CA VAL A 287 -9.43 -19.05 -17.08
C VAL A 287 -8.00 -18.53 -16.97
N SER A 288 -7.80 -17.21 -17.06
CA SER A 288 -6.47 -16.61 -16.84
C SER A 288 -6.05 -16.65 -15.37
N LYS A 289 -4.73 -16.59 -15.10
CA LYS A 289 -4.21 -16.55 -13.72
C LYS A 289 -4.61 -15.25 -13.02
N GLU A 290 -4.59 -14.15 -13.76
CA GLU A 290 -4.95 -12.83 -13.27
C GLU A 290 -6.42 -12.77 -12.86
N GLU A 291 -7.31 -13.34 -13.67
CA GLU A 291 -8.74 -13.43 -13.37
C GLU A 291 -9.01 -14.31 -12.14
N LEU A 292 -8.42 -15.51 -12.08
CA LEU A 292 -8.61 -16.41 -10.94
C LEU A 292 -8.04 -15.81 -9.65
N ALA A 293 -6.89 -15.14 -9.72
CA ALA A 293 -6.28 -14.51 -8.55
C ALA A 293 -7.13 -13.36 -8.01
N GLU A 294 -7.61 -12.46 -8.87
CA GLU A 294 -8.51 -11.38 -8.46
C GLU A 294 -9.80 -11.93 -7.84
N LEU A 295 -10.37 -12.96 -8.46
CA LEU A 295 -11.58 -13.61 -7.99
C LEU A 295 -11.38 -14.28 -6.62
N SER A 296 -10.33 -15.09 -6.47
CA SER A 296 -10.00 -15.75 -5.20
C SER A 296 -9.69 -14.73 -4.11
N TYR A 297 -8.91 -13.70 -4.43
CA TYR A 297 -8.57 -12.62 -3.51
C TYR A 297 -9.83 -11.90 -3.01
N ARG A 298 -10.73 -11.50 -3.92
CA ARG A 298 -12.00 -10.85 -3.57
C ARG A 298 -12.89 -11.73 -2.70
N ASN A 299 -12.95 -13.04 -2.99
CA ASN A 299 -13.72 -13.99 -2.19
C ASN A 299 -13.14 -14.14 -0.78
N ALA A 300 -11.81 -14.21 -0.66
CA ALA A 300 -11.11 -14.28 0.63
C ALA A 300 -11.34 -13.01 1.45
N VAL A 301 -11.18 -11.83 0.84
CA VAL A 301 -11.48 -10.55 1.49
C VAL A 301 -12.93 -10.50 1.96
N ARG A 302 -13.89 -11.02 1.17
CA ARG A 302 -15.30 -11.04 1.54
C ARG A 302 -15.55 -11.93 2.76
N ILE A 303 -15.06 -13.18 2.74
CA ILE A 303 -15.37 -14.13 3.82
C ILE A 303 -14.67 -13.75 5.13
N PHE A 304 -13.48 -13.17 5.07
CA PHE A 304 -12.74 -12.67 6.24
C PHE A 304 -13.13 -11.22 6.64
N SER A 305 -14.19 -10.63 6.06
CA SER A 305 -14.71 -9.29 6.39
C SER A 305 -15.97 -9.35 7.26
N TYR A 306 -15.83 -9.82 8.48
CA TYR A 306 -16.88 -9.91 9.51
C TYR A 306 -16.71 -8.86 10.62
N LYS A 307 -17.68 -8.71 11.53
CA LYS A 307 -17.70 -7.64 12.54
C LYS A 307 -16.38 -7.53 13.31
N GLY A 308 -15.88 -8.65 13.85
CA GLY A 308 -14.61 -8.70 14.57
C GLY A 308 -13.38 -8.27 13.75
N SER A 309 -13.34 -8.57 12.45
CA SER A 309 -12.27 -8.08 11.55
C SER A 309 -12.31 -6.55 11.34
N LYS A 310 -13.48 -5.94 11.50
CA LYS A 310 -13.72 -4.50 11.32
C LYS A 310 -13.50 -3.70 12.61
N GLU A 311 -13.47 -4.39 13.75
CA GLU A 311 -13.24 -3.79 15.07
C GLU A 311 -11.86 -3.15 15.19
N LEU A 312 -10.84 -3.57 14.42
CA LEU A 312 -9.52 -2.93 14.48
C LEU A 312 -9.52 -1.49 13.95
N LEU A 313 -10.20 -1.25 12.82
CA LEU A 313 -10.38 0.11 12.30
C LEU A 313 -11.32 0.92 13.20
N ALA A 314 -12.41 0.31 13.67
CA ALA A 314 -13.33 0.96 14.61
C ALA A 314 -12.69 1.28 15.97
N ALA A 315 -11.76 0.46 16.47
CA ALA A 315 -11.05 0.70 17.72
C ALA A 315 -10.14 1.94 17.64
N ARG A 316 -9.85 2.43 16.44
CA ARG A 316 -8.97 3.57 16.19
C ARG A 316 -9.69 4.75 15.54
N SER A 317 -10.84 4.55 14.93
CA SER A 317 -11.66 5.57 14.26
C SER A 317 -13.03 5.68 14.92
N ALA A 318 -13.30 6.84 15.54
CA ALA A 318 -14.61 7.11 16.14
C ALA A 318 -15.74 7.10 15.09
N LYS A 319 -15.45 7.62 13.89
CA LYS A 319 -16.40 7.63 12.78
C LYS A 319 -16.76 6.22 12.32
N VAL A 320 -15.79 5.32 12.19
CA VAL A 320 -16.03 3.92 11.81
C VAL A 320 -16.77 3.19 12.94
N ALA A 321 -16.42 3.45 14.21
CA ALA A 321 -17.12 2.87 15.35
C ALA A 321 -18.60 3.27 15.38
N ALA A 322 -18.93 4.55 15.17
CA ALA A 322 -20.30 5.04 15.08
C ALA A 322 -21.08 4.34 13.97
N LEU A 323 -20.49 4.20 12.77
CA LEU A 323 -21.13 3.55 11.63
C LEU A 323 -21.39 2.06 11.85
N ILE A 324 -20.47 1.34 12.48
CA ILE A 324 -20.68 -0.08 12.83
C ILE A 324 -21.83 -0.22 13.85
N ASN A 325 -21.94 0.72 14.79
CA ASN A 325 -22.99 0.71 15.81
C ASN A 325 -24.37 1.07 15.25
N GLU A 326 -24.43 1.99 14.28
CA GLU A 326 -25.67 2.45 13.65
C GLU A 326 -26.19 1.45 12.60
N ASN A 327 -25.31 0.85 11.78
CA ASN A 327 -25.70 -0.03 10.67
C ASN A 327 -24.88 -1.33 10.61
N SER A 328 -25.19 -2.29 11.50
CA SER A 328 -24.49 -3.59 11.60
C SER A 328 -24.43 -4.45 10.31
N GLN A 329 -25.30 -4.15 9.33
CA GLN A 329 -25.37 -4.87 8.05
C GLN A 329 -24.88 -4.07 6.83
N GLU A 330 -24.66 -2.75 6.93
CA GLU A 330 -24.17 -1.98 5.78
C GLU A 330 -22.67 -2.18 5.56
N ASN A 331 -22.31 -2.25 4.29
CA ASN A 331 -20.96 -2.48 3.86
C ASN A 331 -20.14 -1.20 4.11
N ILE A 332 -19.11 -1.28 4.95
CA ILE A 332 -18.09 -0.22 5.15
C ILE A 332 -17.55 0.31 3.81
N SER A 333 -17.72 -0.45 2.73
CA SER A 333 -17.54 -0.02 1.34
C SER A 333 -18.21 1.31 0.98
N SER A 334 -19.32 1.73 1.61
CA SER A 334 -19.90 3.07 1.38
C SER A 334 -19.00 4.17 1.94
N LEU A 335 -18.53 4.02 3.18
CA LEU A 335 -17.53 4.90 3.78
C LEU A 335 -16.23 4.91 2.98
N LEU A 336 -15.76 3.74 2.52
CA LEU A 336 -14.54 3.65 1.70
C LEU A 336 -14.69 4.31 0.33
N ARG A 337 -15.91 4.38 -0.24
CA ARG A 337 -16.18 5.12 -1.48
C ARG A 337 -16.14 6.63 -1.28
N GLU A 338 -16.44 7.10 -0.07
CA GLU A 338 -16.44 8.52 0.26
C GLU A 338 -15.05 9.07 0.60
N ILE A 339 -14.04 8.21 0.80
CA ILE A 339 -12.67 8.62 1.11
C ILE A 339 -12.00 9.10 -0.19
N PRO A 340 -11.73 10.41 -0.37
CA PRO A 340 -11.18 10.96 -1.61
C PRO A 340 -9.64 10.92 -1.59
N VAL A 341 -9.07 9.81 -1.14
CA VAL A 341 -7.62 9.67 -0.89
C VAL A 341 -7.07 8.49 -1.69
N ASP A 342 -5.81 8.60 -2.09
CA ASP A 342 -5.10 7.53 -2.79
C ASP A 342 -5.03 6.22 -1.97
N PRO A 343 -5.03 5.05 -2.64
CA PRO A 343 -4.96 3.74 -1.97
C PRO A 343 -3.75 3.59 -1.04
N GLU A 344 -2.61 4.19 -1.38
CA GLU A 344 -1.36 4.10 -0.61
C GLU A 344 -1.50 4.74 0.78
N THR A 345 -2.12 5.92 0.86
CA THR A 345 -2.39 6.59 2.14
C THR A 345 -3.40 5.80 2.97
N PHE A 346 -4.43 5.22 2.34
CA PHE A 346 -5.38 4.39 3.06
C PHE A 346 -4.73 3.11 3.62
N GLU A 347 -3.82 2.49 2.87
CA GLU A 347 -3.03 1.35 3.34
C GLU A 347 -2.23 1.69 4.61
N LEU A 348 -1.58 2.85 4.66
CA LEU A 348 -0.84 3.30 5.84
C LEU A 348 -1.76 3.45 7.07
N VAL A 349 -2.97 4.00 6.91
CA VAL A 349 -3.96 4.08 7.99
C VAL A 349 -4.40 2.69 8.44
N ALA A 350 -4.67 1.78 7.50
CA ALA A 350 -5.03 0.40 7.83
C ALA A 350 -3.90 -0.28 8.62
N ARG A 351 -2.64 -0.17 8.16
CA ARG A 351 -1.45 -0.68 8.87
C ARG A 351 -1.39 -0.12 10.29
N PHE A 352 -1.59 1.18 10.47
CA PHE A 352 -1.64 1.75 11.83
C PHE A 352 -2.73 1.11 12.70
N CYS A 353 -3.92 0.86 12.15
CA CYS A 353 -5.02 0.24 12.89
C CYS A 353 -4.72 -1.21 13.30
N HIS A 354 -3.90 -1.89 12.50
CA HIS A 354 -3.35 -3.21 12.81
C HIS A 354 -2.14 -3.17 13.75
N GLY A 355 -1.72 -2.00 14.24
CA GLY A 355 -0.63 -1.88 15.22
C GLY A 355 0.77 -1.68 14.64
N PHE A 356 0.90 -1.49 13.32
CA PHE A 356 2.20 -1.34 12.66
C PHE A 356 2.87 0.00 12.93
N GLU A 357 4.21 -0.01 12.97
CA GLU A 357 4.99 1.21 12.89
C GLU A 357 4.76 1.90 11.54
N LEU A 358 4.56 3.21 11.60
CA LEU A 358 4.33 4.06 10.44
C LEU A 358 5.65 4.66 9.96
N THR A 359 5.96 4.45 8.68
CA THR A 359 7.02 5.18 8.00
C THR A 359 6.50 6.55 7.55
N LEU A 360 6.60 7.53 8.43
CA LEU A 360 6.22 8.92 8.13
C LEU A 360 7.30 9.60 7.27
N SER A 361 6.86 10.30 6.23
CA SER A 361 7.71 11.10 5.37
C SER A 361 7.00 12.42 5.03
N SER A 362 7.76 13.39 4.52
CA SER A 362 7.17 14.64 4.06
C SER A 362 6.18 14.42 2.92
N GLU A 363 6.34 13.36 2.13
CA GLU A 363 5.46 13.08 0.99
C GLU A 363 4.09 12.52 1.40
N ASN A 364 4.00 11.80 2.52
CA ASN A 364 2.75 11.15 2.95
C ASN A 364 2.04 11.87 4.11
N VAL A 365 2.70 12.77 4.82
CA VAL A 365 2.19 13.36 6.06
C VAL A 365 0.89 14.16 5.88
N ILE A 366 0.78 15.00 4.85
CA ILE A 366 -0.42 15.83 4.63
C ILE A 366 -1.63 14.97 4.27
N PRO A 367 -1.56 14.04 3.28
CA PRO A 367 -2.65 13.09 3.03
C PRO A 367 -3.05 12.30 4.27
N LEU A 368 -2.08 11.85 5.07
CA LEU A 368 -2.34 11.11 6.31
C LEU A 368 -3.08 11.94 7.36
N ILE A 369 -2.69 13.21 7.57
CA ILE A 369 -3.40 14.11 8.48
C ILE A 369 -4.85 14.29 8.03
N CYS A 370 -5.06 14.57 6.74
CA CYS A 370 -6.39 14.73 6.16
C CYS A 370 -7.26 13.49 6.37
N LEU A 371 -6.73 12.29 6.09
CA LEU A 371 -7.47 11.05 6.24
C LEU A 371 -7.73 10.70 7.71
N ALA A 372 -6.73 10.80 8.58
CA ALA A 372 -6.87 10.54 10.00
C ALA A 372 -7.89 11.48 10.66
N ASN A 373 -7.93 12.74 10.23
CA ASN A 373 -8.93 13.70 10.68
C ASN A 373 -10.33 13.35 10.16
N HIS A 374 -10.45 12.95 8.89
CA HIS A 374 -11.72 12.53 8.30
C HIS A 374 -12.32 11.31 9.01
N LEU A 375 -11.47 10.38 9.43
CA LEU A 375 -11.84 9.18 10.16
C LEU A 375 -11.99 9.41 11.67
N ASP A 376 -11.79 10.62 12.17
CA ASP A 376 -11.83 10.95 13.59
C ASP A 376 -10.95 10.01 14.43
N MET A 377 -9.68 9.89 14.03
CA MET A 377 -8.67 9.07 14.71
C MET A 377 -7.93 9.89 15.77
N THR A 378 -8.72 10.42 16.71
CA THR A 378 -8.31 11.36 17.75
C THR A 378 -7.92 10.66 19.07
N GLU A 379 -7.23 11.39 19.95
CA GLU A 379 -6.86 10.89 21.29
C GLU A 379 -8.08 10.63 22.19
N SER A 380 -9.22 11.28 21.93
CA SER A 380 -10.46 11.05 22.66
C SER A 380 -11.04 9.65 22.44
N HIS A 381 -10.71 9.02 21.31
CA HIS A 381 -11.19 7.68 20.97
C HIS A 381 -10.19 6.59 21.35
N TYR A 382 -8.90 6.84 21.16
CA TYR A 382 -7.84 5.90 21.53
C TYR A 382 -6.56 6.64 21.93
N ASN A 383 -5.82 6.13 22.92
CA ASN A 383 -4.58 6.74 23.37
C ASN A 383 -3.47 6.61 22.32
N ASN A 384 -2.70 7.67 22.05
CA ASN A 384 -1.61 7.67 21.07
C ASN A 384 -2.08 7.27 19.65
N ASN A 385 -3.21 7.86 19.23
CA ASN A 385 -3.86 7.63 17.96
C ASN A 385 -3.13 8.30 16.79
N LEU A 386 -3.57 7.97 15.57
CA LEU A 386 -2.88 8.35 14.36
C LEU A 386 -2.74 9.86 14.22
N LEU A 387 -3.84 10.60 14.42
CA LEU A 387 -3.90 12.03 14.12
C LEU A 387 -2.82 12.81 14.88
N LYS A 388 -2.67 12.55 16.18
CA LYS A 388 -1.64 13.20 17.00
C LYS A 388 -0.23 12.85 16.54
N LYS A 389 0.04 11.58 16.19
CA LYS A 389 1.37 11.15 15.71
C LYS A 389 1.77 11.88 14.42
N VAL A 390 0.86 11.95 13.45
CA VAL A 390 1.14 12.58 12.16
C VAL A 390 1.24 14.10 12.29
N PHE A 391 0.41 14.73 13.14
CA PHE A 391 0.52 16.16 13.44
C PHE A 391 1.84 16.50 14.14
N ASN A 392 2.26 15.73 15.14
CA ASN A 392 3.54 15.95 15.81
C ASN A 392 4.71 15.84 14.83
N PHE A 393 4.68 14.88 13.90
CA PHE A 393 5.70 14.77 12.87
C PHE A 393 5.69 15.99 11.94
N PHE A 394 4.51 16.46 11.52
CA PHE A 394 4.38 17.66 10.71
C PHE A 394 4.96 18.89 11.41
N GLU A 395 4.59 19.15 12.67
CA GLU A 395 5.09 20.31 13.42
C GLU A 395 6.59 20.23 13.71
N GLN A 396 7.09 19.07 14.15
CA GLN A 396 8.46 18.94 14.65
C GLN A 396 9.48 18.70 13.54
N ARG A 397 9.11 18.02 12.46
CA ARG A 397 10.02 17.67 11.36
C ARG A 397 9.77 18.51 10.13
N VAL A 398 8.53 18.54 9.64
CA VAL A 398 8.20 19.19 8.36
C VAL A 398 8.34 20.70 8.50
N LEU A 399 7.60 21.32 9.43
CA LEU A 399 7.66 22.77 9.64
C LEU A 399 9.03 23.25 10.12
N SER A 400 9.86 22.40 10.72
CA SER A 400 11.22 22.79 11.11
C SER A 400 12.17 22.97 9.93
N SER A 401 11.87 22.39 8.77
CA SER A 401 12.76 22.36 7.60
C SER A 401 12.11 22.97 6.35
N TRP A 402 12.86 23.85 5.68
CA TRP A 402 12.48 24.45 4.40
C TRP A 402 12.19 23.39 3.35
N ASN A 403 13.12 22.44 3.18
CA ASN A 403 13.06 21.41 2.15
C ASN A 403 11.88 20.46 2.38
N GLU A 404 11.70 20.03 3.62
CA GLU A 404 10.63 19.09 3.98
C GLU A 404 9.25 19.75 3.84
N THR A 405 9.11 21.03 4.18
CA THR A 405 7.85 21.78 3.97
C THR A 405 7.48 21.85 2.48
N ILE A 406 8.44 22.18 1.60
CA ILE A 406 8.20 22.24 0.16
C ILE A 406 7.85 20.86 -0.41
N LYS A 407 8.56 19.81 0.01
CA LYS A 407 8.27 18.43 -0.39
C LYS A 407 6.85 18.03 0.01
N ALA A 408 6.43 18.34 1.24
CA ALA A 408 5.08 18.03 1.72
C ALA A 408 4.00 18.74 0.92
N PHE A 409 4.19 20.03 0.64
CA PHE A 409 3.25 20.81 -0.15
C PHE A 409 3.14 20.31 -1.59
N ARG A 410 4.26 19.91 -2.19
CA ARG A 410 4.28 19.31 -3.54
C ARG A 410 3.51 18.00 -3.59
N SER A 411 3.60 17.17 -2.57
CA SER A 411 2.94 15.87 -2.51
C SER A 411 1.47 15.92 -2.03
N ALA A 412 0.98 17.09 -1.58
CA ALA A 412 -0.39 17.24 -1.09
C ALA A 412 -1.47 16.98 -2.14
N GLY A 413 -1.15 17.08 -3.45
CA GLY A 413 -1.97 16.59 -4.56
C GLY A 413 -3.48 16.85 -4.43
N ASN A 414 -4.29 15.79 -4.40
CA ASN A 414 -5.76 15.87 -4.29
C ASN A 414 -6.25 16.30 -2.88
N SER A 415 -5.39 16.28 -1.87
CA SER A 415 -5.72 16.63 -0.49
C SER A 415 -5.63 18.14 -0.21
N LEU A 416 -5.25 18.96 -1.20
CA LEU A 416 -5.09 20.41 -1.06
C LEU A 416 -6.31 21.07 -0.38
N GLN A 417 -7.52 20.86 -0.89
CA GLN A 417 -8.69 21.54 -0.35
C GLN A 417 -8.94 21.19 1.14
N GLN A 418 -8.70 19.95 1.53
CA GLN A 418 -8.88 19.51 2.90
C GLN A 418 -7.75 20.01 3.81
N ALA A 419 -6.50 19.99 3.34
CA ALA A 419 -5.34 20.50 4.06
C ALA A 419 -5.47 22.00 4.35
N ALA A 420 -6.03 22.77 3.41
CA ALA A 420 -6.35 24.18 3.61
C ALA A 420 -7.38 24.39 4.75
N ARG A 421 -8.45 23.59 4.79
CA ARG A 421 -9.46 23.67 5.86
C ARG A 421 -8.90 23.33 7.25
N LEU A 422 -7.87 22.50 7.30
CA LEU A 422 -7.17 22.13 8.53
C LEU A 422 -6.07 23.11 8.93
N GLY A 423 -5.85 24.20 8.16
CA GLY A 423 -4.82 25.20 8.46
C GLY A 423 -3.38 24.72 8.23
N LEU A 424 -3.18 23.57 7.57
CA LEU A 424 -1.83 23.01 7.34
C LEU A 424 -0.99 23.90 6.41
N PHE A 425 -1.64 24.50 5.42
CA PHE A 425 -0.96 25.43 4.50
C PHE A 425 -0.61 26.74 5.16
N ASP A 426 -1.47 27.27 6.01
CA ASP A 426 -1.18 28.51 6.74
C ASP A 426 0.03 28.28 7.65
N ALA A 427 0.05 27.18 8.41
CA ALA A 427 1.19 26.84 9.27
C ALA A 427 2.52 26.66 8.48
N GLY A 428 2.48 25.99 7.32
CA GLY A 428 3.67 25.84 6.48
C GLY A 428 4.09 27.13 5.77
N LEU A 429 3.15 27.97 5.36
CA LEU A 429 3.43 29.29 4.81
C LEU A 429 4.11 30.17 5.85
N GLU A 430 3.57 30.24 7.07
CA GLU A 430 4.16 30.96 8.20
C GLU A 430 5.61 30.51 8.44
N SER A 431 5.82 29.20 8.52
CA SER A 431 7.14 28.59 8.68
C SER A 431 8.13 28.94 7.55
N LEU A 432 7.69 28.96 6.29
CA LEU A 432 8.54 29.30 5.15
C LEU A 432 8.91 30.79 5.18
N VAL A 433 7.96 31.68 5.49
CA VAL A 433 8.23 33.12 5.55
C VAL A 433 9.21 33.45 6.67
N GLU A 434 9.03 32.88 7.87
CA GLU A 434 9.97 33.05 8.98
C GLU A 434 11.40 32.62 8.61
N LYS A 435 11.55 31.49 7.90
CA LYS A 435 12.85 31.01 7.43
C LYS A 435 13.45 31.90 6.34
N ALA A 436 12.64 32.40 5.42
CA ALA A 436 13.09 33.35 4.40
C ALA A 436 13.51 34.70 4.99
N LEU A 437 12.84 35.16 6.05
CA LEU A 437 13.26 36.34 6.81
C LEU A 437 14.60 36.11 7.53
N ALA A 438 14.79 34.93 8.13
CA ALA A 438 16.04 34.59 8.80
C ALA A 438 17.21 34.37 7.83
N ASN A 439 16.95 33.79 6.66
CA ASN A 439 17.96 33.56 5.62
C ASN A 439 17.33 33.64 4.21
N PRO A 440 17.37 34.82 3.56
CA PRO A 440 16.79 35.02 2.24
C PRO A 440 17.37 34.13 1.14
N ARG A 441 18.57 33.57 1.32
CA ARG A 441 19.22 32.67 0.34
C ARG A 441 18.44 31.38 0.07
N TYR A 442 17.46 31.03 0.92
CA TYR A 442 16.54 29.93 0.63
C TYR A 442 15.75 30.14 -0.67
N LEU A 443 15.53 31.40 -1.08
CA LEU A 443 14.89 31.78 -2.34
C LEU A 443 15.83 31.71 -3.57
N GLY A 444 17.11 31.39 -3.36
CA GLY A 444 18.15 31.44 -4.38
C GLY A 444 19.12 32.61 -4.20
N ASP A 445 20.09 32.72 -5.10
CA ASP A 445 21.02 33.85 -5.13
C ASP A 445 20.37 35.04 -5.87
N PRO A 446 20.59 36.30 -5.42
CA PRO A 446 20.13 37.48 -6.14
C PRO A 446 20.69 37.54 -7.56
N ILE A 447 19.92 38.12 -8.48
CA ILE A 447 20.36 38.27 -9.86
C ILE A 447 21.48 39.31 -9.91
N LYS A 448 22.69 38.90 -10.30
CA LYS A 448 23.82 39.82 -10.46
C LYS A 448 23.55 40.76 -11.64
N ASN A 449 23.36 42.05 -11.36
CA ASN A 449 23.48 43.07 -12.39
C ASN A 449 24.96 43.32 -12.66
N SER A 450 25.43 42.93 -13.83
CA SER A 450 26.74 43.31 -14.35
C SER A 450 26.73 44.78 -14.77
N THR A 451 26.68 45.67 -13.78
CA THR A 451 26.94 47.10 -13.91
C THR A 451 27.62 47.55 -12.62
N ASN A 452 28.90 47.21 -12.48
CA ASN A 452 29.91 47.91 -11.69
C ASN A 452 31.23 47.17 -11.93
N ASP A 453 31.98 47.66 -12.92
CA ASP A 453 33.42 47.46 -12.97
C ASP A 453 34.00 48.25 -11.79
N ASP A 454 34.24 47.57 -10.67
CA ASP A 454 35.24 48.00 -9.70
C ASP A 454 36.03 46.77 -9.28
N ASP A 455 37.23 46.68 -9.85
CA ASP A 455 38.32 45.80 -9.48
C ASP A 455 38.74 46.09 -8.04
N SER A 456 38.11 45.42 -7.09
CA SER A 456 38.64 45.24 -5.73
C SER A 456 38.39 43.81 -5.31
N GLY A 457 39.43 43.00 -5.45
CA GLY A 457 39.46 41.62 -4.99
C GLY A 457 39.41 41.57 -3.47
N ASP A 458 38.20 41.49 -2.93
CA ASP A 458 37.94 40.87 -1.64
C ASP A 458 36.87 39.80 -1.86
N GLU A 459 37.34 38.57 -2.08
CA GLU A 459 36.52 37.37 -1.98
C GLU A 459 36.01 37.27 -0.54
N GLU A 460 34.82 37.83 -0.27
CA GLU A 460 34.10 37.53 0.96
C GLU A 460 33.60 36.09 0.85
N GLU A 461 34.50 35.17 1.20
CA GLU A 461 34.38 33.73 1.13
C GLU A 461 33.28 33.26 2.11
N GLY A 462 32.03 33.38 1.69
CA GLY A 462 30.92 32.68 2.31
C GLY A 462 31.21 31.18 2.24
N TYR A 463 31.67 30.62 3.35
CA TYR A 463 32.09 29.22 3.54
C TYR A 463 31.29 28.25 2.65
N ARG A 464 31.90 27.84 1.53
CA ARG A 464 31.38 26.77 0.65
C ARG A 464 31.99 25.45 1.12
N PRO A 465 31.20 24.50 1.63
CA PRO A 465 31.74 23.21 2.03
C PRO A 465 32.41 22.52 0.83
N ASN A 466 33.63 22.03 1.07
CA ASN A 466 34.38 21.23 0.10
C ASN A 466 33.60 19.97 -0.29
N ALA A 467 33.88 19.42 -1.49
CA ALA A 467 33.10 18.33 -2.10
C ALA A 467 32.92 17.10 -1.19
N ARG A 468 33.87 16.82 -0.29
CA ARG A 468 33.75 15.76 0.74
C ARG A 468 32.74 16.10 1.85
N ARG A 469 32.60 17.36 2.29
CA ARG A 469 31.57 17.79 3.26
C ARG A 469 30.17 17.88 2.63
N ARG A 470 30.06 18.05 1.30
CA ARG A 470 28.77 18.02 0.56
C ARG A 470 28.08 16.65 0.59
N LEU A 471 28.82 15.58 0.87
CA LEU A 471 28.28 14.22 1.05
C LEU A 471 27.65 13.99 2.45
N PHE A 472 27.95 14.86 3.43
CA PHE A 472 27.49 14.70 4.82
C PHE A 472 26.53 15.82 5.29
N VAL A 473 26.27 16.82 4.44
CA VAL A 473 25.24 17.85 4.67
C VAL A 473 24.08 17.53 3.73
N LEU A 474 23.06 16.82 4.25
CA LEU A 474 21.88 16.40 3.50
C LEU A 474 21.05 17.56 2.90
N ASP A 475 21.32 18.82 3.28
CA ASP A 475 20.53 20.00 2.92
C ASP A 475 21.27 21.09 2.11
N TRP A 476 22.45 20.82 1.54
CA TRP A 476 23.26 21.91 0.96
C TRP A 476 22.64 22.59 -0.29
N LYS A 477 21.64 21.98 -0.91
CA LYS A 477 20.86 22.58 -2.00
C LYS A 477 19.40 22.67 -1.53
N SER A 478 18.90 23.88 -1.31
CA SER A 478 17.50 24.09 -0.96
C SER A 478 16.59 23.56 -2.08
N GLU A 479 15.50 22.91 -1.69
CA GLU A 479 14.40 22.61 -2.61
C GLU A 479 13.85 23.94 -3.13
N ASP A 480 13.61 23.95 -4.45
CA ASP A 480 13.22 25.13 -5.18
C ASP A 480 11.70 25.35 -5.05
N LEU A 481 11.30 26.51 -4.54
CA LEU A 481 9.90 26.92 -4.46
C LEU A 481 9.22 26.91 -5.84
N ALA A 482 9.98 27.06 -6.92
CA ALA A 482 9.46 26.90 -8.28
C ALA A 482 9.02 25.47 -8.62
N THR A 483 9.17 24.50 -7.73
CA THR A 483 8.54 23.17 -7.86
C THR A 483 7.07 23.15 -7.46
N LEU A 484 6.58 24.15 -6.71
CA LEU A 484 5.19 24.23 -6.27
C LEU A 484 4.24 24.67 -7.39
N SER A 485 2.97 24.31 -7.26
CA SER A 485 1.90 24.80 -8.14
C SER A 485 1.61 26.28 -7.88
N LEU A 486 1.01 26.96 -8.86
CA LEU A 486 0.68 28.39 -8.73
C LEU A 486 -0.23 28.68 -7.52
N GLN A 487 -1.13 27.75 -7.19
CA GLN A 487 -2.04 27.86 -6.05
C GLN A 487 -1.32 27.91 -4.70
N LEU A 488 -0.16 27.26 -4.59
CA LEU A 488 0.67 27.25 -3.38
C LEU A 488 1.74 28.35 -3.43
N TYR A 489 2.33 28.58 -4.60
CA TYR A 489 3.42 29.54 -4.78
C TYR A 489 2.95 30.99 -4.58
N HIS A 490 1.80 31.37 -5.14
CA HIS A 490 1.26 32.73 -5.03
C HIS A 490 1.11 33.23 -3.57
N PRO A 491 0.38 32.53 -2.67
CA PRO A 491 0.20 33.01 -1.31
C PRO A 491 1.51 33.09 -0.52
N ILE A 492 2.47 32.18 -0.78
CA ILE A 492 3.78 32.19 -0.13
C ILE A 492 4.55 33.47 -0.48
N ILE A 493 4.73 33.76 -1.78
CA ILE A 493 5.46 34.95 -2.21
C ILE A 493 4.72 36.24 -1.83
N HIS A 494 3.40 36.24 -1.91
CA HIS A 494 2.60 37.38 -1.46
C HIS A 494 2.83 37.71 0.01
N SER A 495 2.86 36.69 0.89
CA SER A 495 3.16 36.86 2.31
C SER A 495 4.61 37.31 2.56
N MET A 496 5.57 36.78 1.79
CA MET A 496 6.98 37.22 1.86
C MET A 496 7.13 38.72 1.55
N ASN A 497 6.45 39.22 0.51
CA ASN A 497 6.43 40.65 0.17
C ASN A 497 5.81 41.48 1.30
N GLN A 498 4.68 41.06 1.85
CA GLN A 498 4.00 41.78 2.94
C GLN A 498 4.84 41.85 4.22
N ARG A 499 5.66 40.83 4.48
CA ARG A 499 6.47 40.72 5.69
C ARG A 499 7.90 41.21 5.55
N GLY A 500 8.24 41.79 4.41
CA GLY A 500 9.52 42.47 4.20
C GLY A 500 10.71 41.55 3.99
N VAL A 501 10.50 40.37 3.38
CA VAL A 501 11.63 39.59 2.85
C VAL A 501 12.35 40.42 1.77
N PRO A 502 13.69 40.50 1.75
CA PRO A 502 14.39 41.42 0.85
C PRO A 502 14.04 41.21 -0.64
N ALA A 503 13.73 42.32 -1.31
CA ALA A 503 13.11 42.33 -2.63
C ALA A 503 13.96 41.67 -3.72
N GLU A 504 15.28 41.74 -3.62
CA GLU A 504 16.24 41.10 -4.53
C GLU A 504 16.13 39.57 -4.59
N TYR A 505 15.84 38.92 -3.46
CA TYR A 505 15.66 37.47 -3.38
C TYR A 505 14.27 37.05 -3.87
N VAL A 506 13.24 37.83 -3.53
CA VAL A 506 11.88 37.61 -4.04
C VAL A 506 11.83 37.75 -5.56
N ALA A 507 12.49 38.77 -6.11
CA ALA A 507 12.63 38.97 -7.54
C ALA A 507 13.35 37.78 -8.22
N ALA A 508 14.45 37.29 -7.62
CA ALA A 508 15.16 36.12 -8.13
C ALA A 508 14.27 34.86 -8.17
N SER A 509 13.54 34.57 -7.10
CA SER A 509 12.59 33.45 -7.04
C SER A 509 11.48 33.57 -8.09
N LEU A 510 10.91 34.77 -8.26
CA LEU A 510 9.89 35.04 -9.28
C LEU A 510 10.42 34.86 -10.71
N CYS A 511 11.64 35.29 -10.99
CA CYS A 511 12.31 35.05 -12.27
C CYS A 511 12.56 33.56 -12.52
N GLN A 512 13.01 32.82 -11.51
CA GLN A 512 13.20 31.37 -11.59
C GLN A 512 11.87 30.63 -11.84
N TYR A 513 10.79 31.08 -11.18
CA TYR A 513 9.45 30.56 -11.40
C TYR A 513 8.99 30.79 -12.85
N ALA A 514 9.20 32.00 -13.38
CA ALA A 514 8.88 32.34 -14.77
C ALA A 514 9.72 31.54 -15.78
N GLU A 515 11.03 31.36 -15.55
CA GLU A 515 11.88 30.52 -16.40
C GLU A 515 11.34 29.08 -16.51
N LYS A 516 10.96 28.51 -15.38
CA LYS A 516 10.48 27.13 -15.32
C LYS A 516 9.09 26.94 -15.93
N TRP A 517 8.15 27.80 -15.58
CA TRP A 517 6.73 27.60 -15.93
C TRP A 517 6.29 28.32 -17.21
N VAL A 518 6.98 29.39 -17.60
CA VAL A 518 6.64 30.19 -18.79
C VAL A 518 7.63 29.93 -19.93
N PHE A 519 8.94 30.03 -19.68
CA PHE A 519 9.95 30.10 -20.76
C PHE A 519 10.49 28.75 -21.22
N SER A 520 10.32 27.69 -20.44
CA SER A 520 10.81 26.34 -20.75
C SER A 520 10.30 25.74 -22.06
N SER A 521 9.28 26.33 -22.70
CA SER A 521 8.67 25.82 -23.94
C SER A 521 9.06 26.56 -25.23
N GLY A 522 9.93 27.58 -25.18
CA GLY A 522 10.34 28.36 -26.36
C GLY A 522 9.22 29.24 -26.96
N ILE A 523 9.58 30.37 -27.55
CA ILE A 523 8.66 31.23 -28.30
C ILE A 523 8.50 30.63 -29.70
N GLY A 524 7.35 30.03 -30.01
CA GLY A 524 7.00 29.61 -31.39
C GLY A 524 6.98 28.12 -31.71
N GLY A 525 6.84 27.22 -30.73
CA GLY A 525 6.54 25.82 -31.01
C GLY A 525 5.06 25.61 -31.38
N ASP A 526 4.75 25.31 -32.64
CA ASP A 526 3.41 25.19 -33.24
C ASP A 526 2.50 24.04 -32.70
N ASN A 527 2.67 23.60 -31.45
CA ASN A 527 1.86 22.51 -30.88
C ASN A 527 1.62 22.62 -29.35
N VAL A 528 1.52 23.84 -28.80
CA VAL A 528 1.18 24.04 -27.38
C VAL A 528 -0.35 23.99 -27.17
N SER A 529 -0.83 23.07 -26.33
CA SER A 529 -2.25 22.97 -25.98
C SER A 529 -2.79 24.28 -25.39
N VAL A 530 -4.08 24.59 -25.64
CA VAL A 530 -4.77 25.77 -25.10
C VAL A 530 -4.68 25.83 -23.58
N TYR A 531 -4.79 24.69 -22.90
CA TYR A 531 -4.69 24.61 -21.44
C TYR A 531 -3.31 25.04 -20.92
N LYS A 532 -2.23 24.59 -21.56
CA LYS A 532 -0.86 24.98 -21.21
C LYS A 532 -0.63 26.46 -21.46
N ARG A 533 -1.13 27.01 -22.58
CA ARG A 533 -1.04 28.45 -22.87
C ARG A 533 -1.76 29.29 -21.80
N ASN A 534 -2.97 28.89 -21.39
CA ASN A 534 -3.71 29.58 -20.33
C ASN A 534 -2.95 29.52 -18.99
N SER A 535 -2.41 28.36 -18.61
CA SER A 535 -1.61 28.23 -17.40
C SER A 535 -0.35 29.11 -17.44
N GLN A 536 0.36 29.20 -18.57
CA GLN A 536 1.51 30.10 -18.74
C GLN A 536 1.12 31.58 -18.59
N ARG A 537 -0.05 31.95 -19.12
CA ARG A 537 -0.61 33.30 -18.97
C ARG A 537 -0.92 33.62 -17.50
N ASP A 538 -1.59 32.71 -16.79
CA ASP A 538 -1.91 32.91 -15.38
C ASP A 538 -0.65 33.07 -14.52
N VAL A 539 0.41 32.31 -14.85
CA VAL A 539 1.72 32.44 -14.19
C VAL A 539 2.35 33.81 -14.49
N ILE A 540 2.44 34.23 -15.75
CA ILE A 540 3.15 35.48 -16.08
C ILE A 540 2.44 36.72 -15.50
N GLU A 541 1.10 36.73 -15.51
CA GLU A 541 0.31 37.79 -14.88
C GLU A 541 0.46 37.80 -13.36
N THR A 542 0.55 36.62 -12.75
CA THR A 542 0.78 36.53 -11.30
C THR A 542 2.19 36.98 -10.92
N VAL A 543 3.19 36.63 -11.73
CA VAL A 543 4.57 37.07 -11.52
C VAL A 543 4.66 38.59 -11.62
N GLU A 544 4.07 39.22 -12.64
CA GLU A 544 4.04 40.68 -12.78
C GLU A 544 3.44 41.36 -11.54
N ARG A 545 2.30 40.86 -11.05
CA ARG A 545 1.60 41.39 -9.88
C ARG A 545 2.42 41.31 -8.59
N LEU A 546 3.25 40.27 -8.46
CA LEU A 546 4.07 40.02 -7.27
C LEU A 546 5.48 40.63 -7.36
N LEU A 547 5.91 41.10 -8.54
CA LEU A 547 7.24 41.67 -8.73
C LEU A 547 7.39 43.01 -7.99
N PRO A 548 8.46 43.19 -7.20
CA PRO A 548 8.75 44.48 -6.57
C PRO A 548 8.88 45.63 -7.59
N HIS A 549 8.65 46.87 -7.14
CA HIS A 549 8.69 48.06 -7.99
C HIS A 549 10.04 48.80 -7.99
N GLU A 550 11.02 48.31 -7.24
CA GLU A 550 12.35 48.90 -7.11
C GLU A 550 13.14 48.79 -8.42
N LYS A 551 13.83 49.87 -8.81
CA LYS A 551 14.65 49.90 -10.03
C LYS A 551 15.90 49.04 -9.84
N GLY A 552 16.26 48.27 -10.86
CA GLY A 552 17.54 47.56 -10.87
C GLY A 552 17.54 46.23 -10.11
N LEU A 553 16.40 45.65 -9.74
CA LEU A 553 16.38 44.29 -9.19
C LEU A 553 16.47 43.20 -10.28
N ILE A 554 15.99 43.50 -11.48
CA ILE A 554 15.89 42.57 -12.60
C ILE A 554 16.58 43.19 -13.82
N PRO A 555 17.45 42.44 -14.52
CA PRO A 555 18.07 42.90 -15.75
C PRO A 555 17.04 43.35 -16.78
N CYS A 556 17.32 44.48 -17.44
CA CYS A 556 16.41 45.04 -18.45
C CYS A 556 16.08 44.02 -19.56
N SER A 557 17.07 43.25 -20.01
CA SER A 557 16.89 42.16 -20.98
C SER A 557 15.89 41.07 -20.54
N PHE A 558 15.82 40.76 -19.24
CA PHE A 558 14.87 39.80 -18.71
C PHE A 558 13.44 40.36 -18.66
N LEU A 559 13.28 41.65 -18.30
CA LEU A 559 11.98 42.32 -18.37
C LEU A 559 11.44 42.36 -19.81
N PHE A 560 12.30 42.65 -20.80
CA PHE A 560 11.91 42.55 -22.21
C PHE A 560 11.53 41.13 -22.62
N LYS A 561 12.21 40.10 -22.11
CA LYS A 561 11.82 38.69 -22.32
C LYS A 561 10.42 38.42 -21.74
N MET A 562 10.13 38.88 -20.52
CA MET A 562 8.80 38.77 -19.91
C MET A 562 7.72 39.47 -20.74
N LEU A 563 7.95 40.70 -21.18
CA LEU A 563 7.01 41.46 -22.00
C LEU A 563 6.70 40.74 -23.33
N LYS A 564 7.72 40.22 -24.02
CA LYS A 564 7.54 39.47 -25.28
C LYS A 564 6.65 38.23 -25.08
N PHE A 565 6.85 37.49 -23.99
CA PHE A 565 5.97 36.37 -23.66
C PHE A 565 4.57 36.82 -23.23
N ALA A 566 4.43 37.93 -22.48
CA ALA A 566 3.13 38.47 -22.09
C ALA A 566 2.27 38.84 -23.31
N ILE A 567 2.89 39.46 -24.33
CA ILE A 567 2.26 39.76 -25.62
C ILE A 567 1.92 38.46 -26.37
N SER A 568 2.86 37.52 -26.48
CA SER A 568 2.64 36.24 -27.19
C SER A 568 1.58 35.36 -26.55
N LEU A 569 1.36 35.47 -25.24
CA LEU A 569 0.37 34.70 -24.48
C LEU A 569 -0.98 35.44 -24.37
N GLU A 570 -1.11 36.60 -25.02
CA GLU A 570 -2.30 37.46 -24.95
C GLU A 570 -2.70 37.79 -23.50
N SER A 571 -1.70 38.12 -22.67
CA SER A 571 -1.91 38.50 -21.26
C SER A 571 -2.65 39.84 -21.15
N SER A 572 -3.22 40.11 -19.98
CA SER A 572 -3.97 41.32 -19.67
C SER A 572 -3.18 42.62 -19.94
N ASN A 573 -3.90 43.71 -20.26
CA ASN A 573 -3.27 45.01 -20.49
C ASN A 573 -2.53 45.52 -19.25
N ASP A 574 -3.06 45.27 -18.04
CA ASP A 574 -2.42 45.65 -16.79
C ASP A 574 -1.03 44.99 -16.63
N CYS A 575 -0.94 43.70 -16.97
CA CYS A 575 0.33 42.96 -16.95
C CYS A 575 1.34 43.55 -17.95
N ARG A 576 0.92 43.83 -19.19
CA ARG A 576 1.81 44.43 -20.20
C ARG A 576 2.30 45.82 -19.79
N ASN A 577 1.37 46.68 -19.37
CA ASN A 577 1.67 48.02 -18.87
C ASN A 577 2.60 47.97 -17.65
N GLY A 578 2.42 46.98 -16.78
CA GLY A 578 3.27 46.76 -15.61
C GLY A 578 4.73 46.46 -15.97
N PHE A 579 4.97 45.64 -17.00
CA PHE A 579 6.32 45.40 -17.52
C PHE A 579 6.87 46.63 -18.26
N GLU A 580 6.09 47.27 -19.13
CA GLU A 580 6.48 48.49 -19.86
C GLU A 580 6.91 49.61 -18.91
N ASN A 581 6.14 49.84 -17.84
CA ASN A 581 6.48 50.83 -16.81
C ASN A 581 7.80 50.51 -16.09
N ARG A 582 8.09 49.24 -15.81
CA ARG A 582 9.37 48.83 -15.19
C ARG A 582 10.53 48.98 -16.17
N ILE A 583 10.33 48.61 -17.45
CA ILE A 583 11.32 48.79 -18.52
C ILE A 583 11.64 50.28 -18.70
N GLY A 584 10.61 51.14 -18.78
CA GLY A 584 10.78 52.58 -18.97
C GLY A 584 11.62 53.24 -17.87
N LYS A 585 11.54 52.76 -16.63
CA LYS A 585 12.35 53.26 -15.51
C LYS A 585 13.85 52.93 -15.63
N GLN A 586 14.24 51.93 -16.42
CA GLN A 586 15.62 51.45 -16.57
C GLN A 586 16.04 51.27 -18.04
N LEU A 587 15.47 52.09 -18.92
CA LEU A 587 15.75 52.06 -20.36
C LEU A 587 17.20 52.42 -20.67
N ASP A 588 17.87 53.15 -19.78
CA ASP A 588 19.29 53.47 -19.83
C ASP A 588 20.20 52.23 -19.86
N GLN A 589 19.68 51.06 -19.47
CA GLN A 589 20.41 49.78 -19.42
C GLN A 589 20.03 48.83 -20.58
N ALA A 590 19.16 49.25 -21.50
CA ALA A 590 18.67 48.40 -22.59
C ALA A 590 19.68 48.31 -23.75
N THR A 591 19.86 47.11 -24.31
CA THR A 591 20.65 46.94 -25.54
C THR A 591 19.76 47.06 -26.78
N VAL A 592 20.37 47.30 -27.95
CA VAL A 592 19.65 47.39 -29.24
C VAL A 592 18.83 46.12 -29.53
N LYS A 593 19.28 44.95 -29.07
CA LYS A 593 18.55 43.69 -29.24
C LYS A 593 17.29 43.60 -28.37
N ASP A 594 17.29 44.28 -27.23
CA ASP A 594 16.17 44.27 -26.29
C ASP A 594 14.98 45.06 -26.84
N LEU A 595 15.26 46.19 -27.51
CA LEU A 595 14.30 47.10 -28.15
C LEU A 595 13.56 46.49 -29.36
N LEU A 596 14.00 45.34 -29.86
CA LEU A 596 13.35 44.63 -30.96
C LEU A 596 12.13 43.85 -30.43
N ILE A 597 10.97 44.51 -30.35
CA ILE A 597 9.68 43.88 -30.02
C ILE A 597 8.97 43.49 -31.34
N PRO A 598 8.62 42.21 -31.58
CA PRO A 598 7.91 41.79 -32.79
C PRO A 598 6.50 42.38 -32.84
N SER A 599 6.09 42.95 -33.97
CA SER A 599 4.73 43.44 -34.18
C SER A 599 3.77 42.28 -34.50
N GLN A 600 2.58 42.29 -33.90
CA GLN A 600 1.47 41.41 -34.28
C GLN A 600 0.59 42.10 -35.33
N GLY A 601 1.10 42.25 -36.55
CA GLY A 601 0.33 42.71 -37.71
C GLY A 601 0.19 41.61 -38.76
N HIS A 602 -1.00 41.40 -39.31
CA HIS A 602 -1.28 40.45 -40.40
C HIS A 602 -0.64 40.79 -41.77
N THR A 603 0.32 41.72 -41.80
CA THR A 603 1.02 42.14 -43.02
C THR A 603 2.50 41.80 -42.89
N LYS A 604 3.00 40.96 -43.81
CA LYS A 604 4.39 40.45 -43.88
C LYS A 604 5.49 41.53 -44.07
N GLU A 605 5.20 42.81 -43.92
CA GLU A 605 6.11 43.91 -44.27
C GLU A 605 6.64 44.73 -43.07
N MET A 606 6.18 44.52 -41.83
CA MET A 606 6.81 45.10 -40.64
C MET A 606 7.16 44.00 -39.64
N GLN A 607 8.45 43.75 -39.42
CA GLN A 607 8.95 42.73 -38.49
C GLN A 607 9.09 43.22 -37.04
N TYR A 608 9.06 44.54 -36.82
CA TYR A 608 9.30 45.15 -35.50
C TYR A 608 8.38 46.35 -35.31
N ASP A 609 7.86 46.50 -34.09
CA ASP A 609 7.05 47.66 -33.71
C ASP A 609 7.96 48.87 -33.46
N ILE A 610 7.70 49.97 -34.16
CA ILE A 610 8.52 51.20 -34.13
C ILE A 610 7.83 52.30 -33.31
N GLU A 611 6.60 52.07 -32.81
CA GLU A 611 5.81 53.10 -32.10
C GLU A 611 6.20 53.29 -30.63
N CYS A 612 7.02 52.41 -30.03
CA CYS A 612 7.49 52.56 -28.64
C CYS A 612 8.43 53.76 -28.40
N GLY A 613 8.79 54.54 -29.42
CA GLY A 613 9.62 55.75 -29.30
C GLY A 613 8.87 57.08 -29.38
N GLY A 614 7.55 57.06 -29.61
CA GLY A 614 6.76 58.23 -29.98
C GLY A 614 5.88 58.79 -28.87
N GLY A 615 6.37 58.90 -27.64
CA GLY A 615 5.59 59.44 -26.52
C GLY A 615 6.35 59.41 -25.20
N PHE A 616 7.51 60.07 -25.16
CA PHE A 616 8.23 60.38 -23.92
C PHE A 616 8.05 61.85 -23.56
#